data_AF-I7KB22-F1
#
_entry.id   AF-I7KB22-F1
#
_cell.length_a   1.000
_cell.length_b   1.000
_cell.length_c   1.000
_cell.angle_alpha   90.00
_cell.angle_beta   90.00
_cell.angle_gamma   90.00
#
_symmetry.space_group_name_H-M   'P 1'
#
loop_
_entity.id
_entity.type
_entity.pdbx_description
1 polymer ?
#
loop_
_entity_poly.entity_id
_entity_poly.type
_entity_poly.pdbx_seq_one_letter_code
_entity_poly.pdbx_strand_id
1 'polypeptide(L)'
;MKIVPDTSVVIDGRITSMIKTGEYKGATIIIPEAVVAELEAQANQGREIGFSGLTELQELFRMSEDNVIELQFAGDRPSLDQVKLSSGGEIDALIRSVALLYDARFITSDLVQAEVAKAKGLDVTYLKPQIGDFSPLSIDQFFDEETIAITLKERAPPMAKVGKLRDIRLVTLRDTPMTEYELRSMAQELLERAKRDPDGFIELERRGITVVQIGSLRISIARRPFSDGMEITVVRPLVDLALDDYSMAPEIKKRILGNRRGVLIAGPPGAGKTTLAQSLATFLADHDFIVKTMEAPRDLQVPDHITQYTALEGSMANTAEALLLVRPDYVIFDELRKSEDFSVYADMRLAGMGMVGVVHAMEVHDCLQRFCDRVDYSVLPQIINTIIYVVKGEIAKIYDLELTIKVPAGMPGDAYARPVIVVREHSRREPEIEIFRYEGETLVMPLARSAEEPVAPASAAPVGAPAEPEENVSWKVAEKEVQREIGRYTSGPVEVCIINDNKAVVYIEDKDVPAAIGKGGKNVSAIVNKLGIGIDIRPRSELEVRKPVEEEMQFAGGIRIRLDRKQLTIISPENRGRIVDVFAGKEYLFTATVNEEGDILLAKNSTIAQEMIKRYNEGETIRLRPV
;
A
#
# COMPACT_ATOMS: atom_id res chain seq x y z
N MET A 1 38.02 -21.22 35.76
CA MET A 1 36.55 -21.00 35.80
C MET A 1 35.99 -21.42 34.45
N LYS A 2 34.85 -22.13 34.40
CA LYS A 2 34.23 -22.57 33.14
C LYS A 2 32.99 -21.75 32.83
N ILE A 3 32.85 -21.32 31.58
CA ILE A 3 31.77 -20.45 31.13
C ILE A 3 31.15 -21.04 29.86
N VAL A 4 29.82 -21.08 29.80
CA VAL A 4 29.05 -21.45 28.61
C VAL A 4 28.18 -20.26 28.21
N PRO A 5 28.53 -19.50 27.16
CA PRO A 5 27.66 -18.49 26.62
C PRO A 5 26.60 -19.11 25.69
N ASP A 6 25.41 -18.53 25.67
CA ASP A 6 24.38 -18.85 24.68
C ASP A 6 24.60 -18.06 23.37
N THR A 7 23.73 -18.32 22.38
CA THR A 7 23.78 -17.62 21.09
C THR A 7 23.66 -16.11 21.25
N SER A 8 22.80 -15.62 22.16
CA SER A 8 22.56 -14.19 22.36
C SER A 8 23.81 -13.44 22.85
N VAL A 9 24.55 -14.03 23.79
CA VAL A 9 25.78 -13.43 24.36
C VAL A 9 26.94 -13.42 23.37
N VAL A 10 27.03 -14.44 22.52
CA VAL A 10 28.02 -14.49 21.43
C VAL A 10 27.68 -13.46 20.36
N ILE A 11 26.41 -13.30 19.99
CA ILE A 11 26.01 -12.29 19.00
C ILE A 11 26.30 -10.87 19.50
N ASP A 12 26.05 -10.61 20.80
CA ASP A 12 26.19 -9.29 21.41
C ASP A 12 27.64 -8.87 21.71
N GLY A 13 28.63 -9.73 21.46
CA GLY A 13 30.05 -9.44 21.72
C GLY A 13 30.42 -9.26 23.21
N ARG A 14 29.49 -9.57 24.12
CA ARG A 14 29.63 -9.24 25.54
C ARG A 14 30.69 -10.08 26.22
N ILE A 15 30.81 -11.35 25.80
CA ILE A 15 31.80 -12.25 26.37
C ILE A 15 33.22 -11.77 26.07
N THR A 16 33.52 -11.39 24.83
CA THR A 16 34.82 -10.79 24.44
C THR A 16 35.06 -9.48 25.16
N SER A 17 34.04 -8.63 25.30
CA SER A 17 34.15 -7.36 26.03
C SER A 17 34.55 -7.58 27.50
N MET A 18 33.90 -8.53 28.19
CA MET A 18 34.20 -8.87 29.59
C MET A 18 35.61 -9.47 29.74
N ILE A 19 36.05 -10.28 28.77
CA ILE A 19 37.43 -10.79 28.70
C ILE A 19 38.44 -9.64 28.55
N LYS A 20 38.19 -8.68 27.65
CA LYS A 20 39.06 -7.49 27.44
C LYS A 20 39.16 -6.62 28.70
N THR A 21 38.08 -6.48 29.47
CA THR A 21 38.08 -5.77 30.76
C THR A 21 38.77 -6.52 31.90
N GLY A 22 39.19 -7.77 31.67
CA GLY A 22 39.95 -8.58 32.62
C GLY A 22 39.12 -9.48 33.54
N GLU A 23 37.79 -9.46 33.43
CA GLU A 23 36.87 -10.17 34.33
C GLU A 23 36.96 -11.71 34.20
N TYR A 24 37.30 -12.20 32.99
CA TYR A 24 37.39 -13.63 32.67
C TYR A 24 38.76 -14.08 32.15
N LYS A 25 39.83 -13.37 32.53
CA LYS A 25 41.19 -13.74 32.11
C LYS A 25 41.57 -15.13 32.67
N GLY A 26 42.00 -16.05 31.80
CA GLY A 26 42.30 -17.44 32.15
C GLY A 26 41.08 -18.33 32.40
N ALA A 27 39.88 -17.89 32.00
CA ALA A 27 38.69 -18.74 32.02
C ALA A 27 38.70 -19.73 30.83
N THR A 28 38.03 -20.87 31.01
CA THR A 28 37.73 -21.82 29.95
C THR A 28 36.34 -21.49 29.39
N ILE A 29 36.30 -20.97 28.17
CA ILE A 29 35.07 -20.66 27.44
C ILE A 29 34.68 -21.89 26.62
N ILE A 30 33.50 -22.44 26.90
CA ILE A 30 32.97 -23.64 26.25
C ILE A 30 31.82 -23.19 25.34
N ILE A 31 32.06 -23.17 24.03
CA ILE A 31 31.06 -22.82 23.02
C ILE A 31 30.26 -24.08 22.63
N PRO A 32 28.94 -24.11 22.84
CA PRO A 32 28.14 -25.24 22.40
C PRO A 32 28.09 -25.37 20.87
N GLU A 33 28.18 -26.58 20.34
CA GLU A 33 28.03 -26.86 18.89
C GLU A 33 26.67 -26.39 18.36
N ALA A 34 25.64 -26.37 19.21
CA ALA A 34 24.33 -25.80 18.90
C ALA A 34 24.40 -24.30 18.55
N VAL A 35 25.23 -23.51 19.27
CA VAL A 35 25.43 -22.08 18.98
C VAL A 35 26.10 -21.90 17.62
N VAL A 36 27.12 -22.70 17.31
CA VAL A 36 27.83 -22.65 16.03
C VAL A 36 26.89 -22.96 14.87
N ALA A 37 26.09 -24.04 15.00
CA ALA A 37 25.13 -24.45 13.98
C ALA A 37 24.04 -23.40 13.73
N GLU A 38 23.56 -22.75 14.79
CA GLU A 38 22.59 -21.66 14.67
C GLU A 38 23.19 -20.46 13.93
N LEU A 39 24.37 -19.98 14.35
CA LEU A 39 25.05 -18.85 13.72
C LEU A 39 25.37 -19.11 12.24
N GLU A 40 25.84 -20.31 11.92
CA GLU A 40 26.10 -20.74 10.54
C GLU A 40 24.80 -20.75 9.70
N ALA A 41 23.70 -21.28 10.24
CA ALA A 41 22.41 -21.29 9.55
C ALA A 41 21.89 -19.87 9.30
N GLN A 42 22.01 -18.97 10.28
CA GLN A 42 21.64 -17.56 10.14
C GLN A 42 22.51 -16.85 9.08
N ALA A 43 23.82 -17.08 9.09
CA ALA A 43 24.75 -16.49 8.12
C ALA A 43 24.48 -17.01 6.69
N ASN A 44 24.22 -18.31 6.54
CA ASN A 44 23.84 -18.91 5.24
C ASN A 44 22.50 -18.37 4.70
N GLN A 45 21.59 -17.99 5.58
CA GLN A 45 20.35 -17.29 5.22
C GLN A 45 20.57 -15.80 4.90
N GLY A 46 21.78 -15.28 5.14
CA GLY A 46 22.15 -13.88 4.90
C GLY A 46 21.79 -12.92 6.04
N ARG A 47 21.43 -13.43 7.22
CA ARG A 47 21.09 -12.59 8.39
C ARG A 47 22.34 -12.04 9.05
N GLU A 48 22.29 -10.79 9.49
CA GLU A 48 23.44 -10.08 10.09
C GLU A 48 23.96 -10.80 11.33
N ILE A 49 23.01 -11.22 12.16
CA ILE A 49 23.27 -11.85 13.44
C ILE A 49 24.17 -13.07 13.32
N GLY A 50 24.04 -13.83 12.23
CA GLY A 50 24.90 -14.97 11.96
C GLY A 50 26.34 -14.53 11.68
N PHE A 51 26.54 -13.53 10.82
CA PHE A 51 27.88 -13.01 10.50
C PHE A 51 28.55 -12.34 11.72
N SER A 52 27.79 -11.59 12.52
CA SER A 52 28.27 -10.96 13.75
C SER A 52 28.76 -12.02 14.74
N GLY A 53 27.93 -13.04 15.03
CA GLY A 53 28.33 -14.11 15.95
C GLY A 53 29.50 -14.94 15.43
N LEU A 54 29.60 -15.20 14.12
CA LEU A 54 30.78 -15.88 13.55
C LEU A 54 32.05 -15.03 13.67
N THR A 55 31.95 -13.71 13.55
CA THR A 55 33.09 -12.79 13.76
C THR A 55 33.53 -12.80 15.22
N GLU A 56 32.58 -12.83 16.15
CA GLU A 56 32.87 -12.96 17.58
C GLU A 56 33.58 -14.28 17.91
N LEU A 57 33.13 -15.40 17.33
CA LEU A 57 33.80 -16.70 17.51
C LEU A 57 35.26 -16.67 17.02
N GLN A 58 35.54 -15.95 15.93
CA GLN A 58 36.91 -15.77 15.44
C GLN A 58 37.76 -14.92 16.41
N GLU A 59 37.18 -13.90 17.02
CA GLU A 59 37.87 -13.07 18.02
C GLU A 59 38.17 -13.86 19.30
N LEU A 60 37.23 -14.68 19.77
CA LEU A 60 37.45 -15.61 20.89
C LEU A 60 38.56 -16.61 20.59
N PHE A 61 38.63 -17.12 19.36
CA PHE A 61 39.71 -18.00 18.93
C PHE A 61 41.07 -17.30 18.99
N ARG A 62 41.18 -16.06 18.48
CA ARG A 62 42.41 -15.26 18.57
C ARG A 62 42.86 -15.04 20.01
N MET A 63 41.93 -14.72 20.91
CA MET A 63 42.23 -14.59 22.34
C MET A 63 42.75 -15.88 22.98
N SER A 64 42.30 -17.04 22.47
CA SER A 64 42.83 -18.32 22.90
C SER A 64 44.26 -18.55 22.40
N GLU A 65 44.60 -18.14 21.17
CA GLU A 65 45.97 -18.21 20.65
C GLU A 65 46.92 -17.31 21.44
N ASP A 66 46.45 -16.13 21.84
CA ASP A 66 47.18 -15.19 22.70
C ASP A 66 47.27 -15.64 24.18
N ASN A 67 46.78 -16.84 24.51
CA ASN A 67 46.72 -17.41 25.87
C ASN A 67 45.97 -16.52 26.89
N VAL A 68 45.02 -15.72 26.42
CA VAL A 68 44.15 -14.89 27.29
C VAL A 68 43.06 -15.75 27.94
N ILE A 69 42.55 -16.74 27.20
CA ILE A 69 41.52 -17.70 27.61
C ILE A 69 41.85 -19.11 27.09
N GLU A 70 41.16 -20.13 27.60
CA GLU A 70 41.08 -21.43 26.95
C GLU A 70 39.74 -21.55 26.21
N LEU A 71 39.74 -21.92 24.93
CA LEU A 71 38.52 -22.11 24.14
C LEU A 71 38.27 -23.60 23.87
N GLN A 72 37.04 -24.06 24.13
CA GLN A 72 36.59 -25.43 23.85
C GLN A 72 35.25 -25.40 23.12
N PHE A 73 35.03 -26.37 22.23
CA PHE A 73 33.74 -26.61 21.58
C PHE A 73 33.16 -27.93 22.11
N ALA A 74 31.88 -27.95 22.47
CA ALA A 74 31.26 -29.11 23.12
C ALA A 74 29.77 -29.26 22.82
N GLY A 75 29.24 -30.46 23.09
CA GLY A 75 27.82 -30.78 22.93
C GLY A 75 27.48 -31.34 21.55
N ASP A 76 26.21 -31.70 21.39
CA ASP A 76 25.70 -32.28 20.14
C ASP A 76 25.41 -31.17 19.12
N ARG A 77 25.80 -31.43 17.86
CA ARG A 77 25.47 -30.54 16.75
C ARG A 77 24.07 -30.86 16.22
N PRO A 78 23.11 -29.91 16.27
CA PRO A 78 21.76 -30.14 15.76
C PRO A 78 21.74 -30.30 14.24
N SER A 79 20.72 -30.99 13.73
CA SER A 79 20.52 -31.11 12.28
C SER A 79 19.98 -29.81 11.68
N LEU A 80 20.19 -29.59 10.37
CA LEU A 80 19.69 -28.40 9.67
C LEU A 80 18.17 -28.24 9.77
N ASP A 81 17.43 -29.35 9.83
CA ASP A 81 15.98 -29.35 9.96
C ASP A 81 15.57 -28.90 11.37
N GLN A 82 16.27 -29.34 12.41
CA GLN A 82 16.07 -28.85 13.78
C GLN A 82 16.35 -27.35 13.85
N VAL A 83 17.46 -26.88 13.29
CA VAL A 83 17.80 -25.45 13.31
C VAL A 83 16.76 -24.57 12.59
N LYS A 84 16.08 -25.10 11.56
CA LYS A 84 15.05 -24.37 10.80
C LYS A 84 13.65 -24.44 11.41
N LEU A 85 13.30 -25.57 12.05
CA LEU A 85 11.96 -25.87 12.53
C LEU A 85 11.77 -25.57 14.03
N SER A 86 12.84 -25.51 14.82
CA SER A 86 12.74 -25.25 16.24
C SER A 86 12.41 -23.77 16.47
N SER A 87 11.21 -23.51 16.98
CA SER A 87 10.82 -22.24 17.60
C SER A 87 11.60 -22.05 18.91
N GLY A 88 12.89 -21.70 18.81
CA GLY A 88 13.81 -21.32 19.91
C GLY A 88 14.17 -22.44 20.92
N GLY A 89 13.18 -23.09 21.52
CA GLY A 89 13.35 -23.82 22.78
C GLY A 89 14.21 -25.08 22.74
N GLU A 90 14.31 -25.77 21.61
CA GLU A 90 15.09 -27.03 21.51
C GLU A 90 16.59 -26.78 21.41
N ILE A 91 17.02 -25.82 20.60
CA ILE A 91 18.43 -25.41 20.48
C ILE A 91 18.93 -24.93 21.84
N ASP A 92 18.13 -24.08 22.48
CA ASP A 92 18.38 -23.58 23.82
C ASP A 92 18.50 -24.68 24.88
N ALA A 93 17.76 -25.78 24.73
CA ALA A 93 17.90 -26.93 25.60
C ALA A 93 19.26 -27.62 25.43
N LEU A 94 19.76 -27.75 24.20
CA LEU A 94 21.10 -28.29 23.92
C LEU A 94 22.18 -27.41 24.53
N ILE A 95 22.09 -26.08 24.36
CA ILE A 95 23.04 -25.12 24.95
C ILE A 95 23.10 -25.27 26.48
N ARG A 96 21.94 -25.28 27.16
CA ARG A 96 21.90 -25.47 28.62
C ARG A 96 22.40 -26.83 29.07
N SER A 97 22.22 -27.87 28.26
CA SER A 97 22.72 -29.22 28.60
C SER A 97 24.25 -29.26 28.67
N VAL A 98 24.94 -28.49 27.83
CA VAL A 98 26.40 -28.33 27.90
C VAL A 98 26.81 -27.62 29.19
N ALA A 99 26.12 -26.54 29.57
CA ALA A 99 26.40 -25.85 30.84
C ALA A 99 26.25 -26.78 32.06
N LEU A 100 25.22 -27.64 32.05
CA LEU A 100 24.99 -28.62 33.11
C LEU A 100 26.08 -29.72 33.13
N LEU A 101 26.44 -30.26 31.95
CA LEU A 101 27.43 -31.34 31.82
C LEU A 101 28.81 -30.94 32.34
N TYR A 102 29.20 -29.69 32.10
CA TYR A 102 30.53 -29.18 32.45
C TYR A 102 30.59 -28.48 33.81
N ASP A 103 29.46 -28.39 34.53
CA ASP A 103 29.29 -27.60 35.76
C ASP A 103 29.81 -26.16 35.55
N ALA A 104 29.36 -25.56 34.45
CA ALA A 104 29.84 -24.28 33.97
C ALA A 104 28.82 -23.17 34.26
N ARG A 105 29.33 -21.95 34.47
CA ARG A 105 28.49 -20.77 34.57
C ARG A 105 27.83 -20.49 33.22
N PHE A 106 26.51 -20.54 33.17
CA PHE A 106 25.72 -20.22 32.00
C PHE A 106 25.52 -18.71 31.88
N ILE A 107 25.85 -18.13 30.72
CA ILE A 107 25.69 -16.69 30.48
C ILE A 107 24.72 -16.50 29.33
N THR A 108 23.70 -15.67 29.54
CA THR A 108 22.66 -15.36 28.54
C THR A 108 22.20 -13.92 28.64
N SER A 109 21.83 -13.29 27.51
CA SER A 109 21.10 -12.01 27.47
C SER A 109 19.59 -12.21 27.22
N ASP A 110 19.12 -13.45 27.08
CA ASP A 110 17.70 -13.81 27.00
C ASP A 110 17.11 -14.08 28.40
N LEU A 111 16.05 -13.34 28.74
CA LEU A 111 15.38 -13.45 30.04
C LEU A 111 14.71 -14.83 30.23
N VAL A 112 14.06 -15.35 29.18
CA VAL A 112 13.38 -16.65 29.21
C VAL A 112 14.43 -17.75 29.40
N GLN A 113 15.55 -17.68 28.68
CA GLN A 113 16.67 -18.61 28.88
C GLN A 113 17.22 -18.57 30.30
N ALA A 114 17.43 -17.37 30.85
CA ALA A 114 17.96 -17.19 32.18
C ALA A 114 17.04 -17.81 33.24
N GLU A 115 15.73 -17.54 33.17
CA GLU A 115 14.76 -18.05 34.13
C GLU A 115 14.59 -19.58 34.02
N VAL A 116 14.58 -20.13 32.80
CA VAL A 116 14.54 -21.59 32.60
C VAL A 116 15.81 -22.26 33.14
N ALA A 117 16.99 -21.67 32.91
CA ALA A 117 18.25 -22.20 33.41
C ALA A 117 18.33 -22.17 34.95
N LYS A 118 17.90 -21.06 35.58
CA LYS A 118 17.79 -20.95 37.04
C LYS A 118 16.83 -22.00 37.61
N ALA A 119 15.67 -22.19 36.99
CA ALA A 119 14.69 -23.20 37.40
C ALA A 119 15.25 -24.63 37.30
N LYS A 120 16.20 -24.88 36.38
CA LYS A 120 16.93 -26.14 36.26
C LYS A 120 18.15 -26.26 37.18
N GLY A 121 18.41 -25.26 38.02
CA GLY A 121 19.50 -25.27 39.00
C GLY A 121 20.89 -24.96 38.44
N LEU A 122 20.99 -24.34 37.26
CA LEU A 122 22.27 -23.88 36.71
C LEU A 122 22.79 -22.61 37.43
N ASP A 123 24.11 -22.43 37.49
CA ASP A 123 24.72 -21.13 37.84
C ASP A 123 24.56 -20.17 36.64
N VAL A 124 23.69 -19.17 36.76
CA VAL A 124 23.31 -18.29 35.64
C VAL A 124 23.72 -16.85 35.88
N THR A 125 24.48 -16.28 34.94
CA THR A 125 24.67 -14.84 34.81
C THR A 125 23.77 -14.31 33.72
N TYR A 126 22.69 -13.63 34.12
CA TYR A 126 21.85 -12.90 33.19
C TYR A 126 22.44 -11.52 32.89
N LEU A 127 22.84 -11.31 31.64
CA LEU A 127 23.34 -10.02 31.16
C LEU A 127 22.16 -9.15 30.74
N LYS A 128 21.69 -8.31 31.67
CA LYS A 128 20.64 -7.32 31.37
C LYS A 128 21.02 -6.49 30.14
N PRO A 129 20.06 -6.15 29.26
CA PRO A 129 20.23 -5.09 28.28
C PRO A 129 20.78 -3.86 28.98
N GLN A 130 21.96 -3.37 28.57
CA GLN A 130 22.44 -2.10 29.09
C GLN A 130 21.60 -1.02 28.41
N ILE A 131 20.61 -0.50 29.13
CA ILE A 131 19.98 0.78 28.80
C ILE A 131 20.96 1.85 29.30
N GLY A 132 22.11 1.97 28.62
CA GLY A 132 23.15 2.94 28.96
C GLY A 132 23.04 4.16 28.07
N ASP A 133 23.56 5.31 28.53
CA ASP A 133 23.75 6.50 27.72
C ASP A 133 24.44 6.11 26.40
N PHE A 134 23.70 6.23 25.30
CA PHE A 134 24.22 5.86 24.01
C PHE A 134 25.31 6.85 23.60
N SER A 135 26.50 6.34 23.27
CA SER A 135 27.52 7.16 22.61
C SER A 135 26.96 7.67 21.26
N PRO A 136 27.37 8.85 20.79
CA PRO A 136 27.08 9.30 19.43
C PRO A 136 27.45 8.21 18.43
N LEU A 137 26.62 8.03 17.41
CA LEU A 137 26.88 7.05 16.35
C LEU A 137 28.05 7.53 15.51
N SER A 138 28.86 6.60 14.97
CA SER A 138 29.90 6.95 14.00
C SER A 138 29.36 7.67 12.76
N ILE A 139 28.08 7.50 12.43
CA ILE A 139 27.42 8.21 11.33
C ILE A 139 27.11 9.68 11.66
N ASP A 140 27.05 10.07 12.93
CA ASP A 140 26.67 11.43 13.36
C ASP A 140 27.69 12.47 12.86
N GLN A 141 28.95 12.07 12.66
CA GLN A 141 29.98 12.94 12.10
C GLN A 141 29.68 13.41 10.65
N PHE A 142 28.77 12.74 9.95
CA PHE A 142 28.36 13.07 8.59
C PHE A 142 27.07 13.90 8.53
N PHE A 143 26.47 14.20 9.69
CA PHE A 143 25.25 14.98 9.79
C PHE A 143 25.50 16.36 10.38
N ASP A 144 24.99 17.39 9.71
CA ASP A 144 24.78 18.73 10.27
C ASP A 144 23.27 19.03 10.40
N GLU A 145 22.92 20.28 10.70
CA GLU A 145 21.51 20.73 10.81
C GLU A 145 20.77 20.72 9.47
N GLU A 146 21.49 20.83 8.33
CA GLU A 146 20.92 20.92 6.99
C GLU A 146 21.01 19.61 6.19
N THR A 147 21.68 18.59 6.75
CA THR A 147 21.88 17.29 6.11
C THR A 147 20.61 16.45 6.21
N ILE A 148 20.07 16.15 5.03
CA ILE A 148 18.84 15.39 4.84
C ILE A 148 19.12 13.91 4.81
N ALA A 149 20.14 13.53 4.06
CA ALA A 149 20.48 12.13 3.84
C ALA A 149 21.96 11.99 3.53
N ILE A 150 22.54 10.88 3.96
CA ILE A 150 23.91 10.49 3.64
C ILE A 150 23.88 9.15 2.91
N THR A 151 24.80 8.98 1.96
CA THR A 151 25.04 7.72 1.25
C THR A 151 26.53 7.41 1.32
N LEU A 152 26.85 6.27 1.94
CA LEU A 152 28.19 5.78 2.18
C LEU A 152 28.36 4.46 1.40
N LYS A 153 29.19 4.44 0.36
CA LYS A 153 29.35 3.28 -0.52
C LYS A 153 30.81 2.87 -0.69
N GLU A 154 31.06 1.56 -0.67
CA GLU A 154 32.39 0.98 -0.86
C GLU A 154 33.05 1.54 -2.13
N ARG A 155 34.32 1.96 -2.04
CA ARG A 155 35.11 2.53 -3.15
C ARG A 155 34.59 3.87 -3.69
N ALA A 156 33.65 4.50 -2.99
CA ALA A 156 33.16 5.84 -3.32
C ALA A 156 33.40 6.81 -2.17
N PRO A 157 33.65 8.11 -2.45
CA PRO A 157 33.59 9.17 -1.46
C PRO A 157 32.20 9.20 -0.79
N PRO A 158 32.11 9.46 0.53
CA PRO A 158 30.82 9.64 1.19
C PRO A 158 30.12 10.91 0.70
N MET A 159 28.81 10.78 0.43
CA MET A 159 28.00 11.83 -0.18
C MET A 159 26.84 12.20 0.76
N ALA A 160 26.42 13.47 0.75
CA ALA A 160 25.26 13.96 1.48
C ALA A 160 24.34 14.78 0.59
N LYS A 161 23.04 14.68 0.82
CA LYS A 161 22.03 15.63 0.36
C LYS A 161 21.82 16.68 1.44
N VAL A 162 22.10 17.93 1.13
CA VAL A 162 22.06 19.07 2.07
C VAL A 162 21.13 20.14 1.51
N GLY A 163 20.28 20.71 2.37
CA GLY A 163 19.46 21.87 2.05
C GLY A 163 18.03 21.81 2.59
N LYS A 164 17.19 22.74 2.13
CA LYS A 164 15.75 22.81 2.47
C LYS A 164 14.92 22.25 1.32
N LEU A 165 13.65 21.91 1.57
CA LEU A 165 12.75 21.18 0.65
C LEU A 165 12.78 21.62 -0.83
N ARG A 166 13.07 22.90 -1.11
CA ARG A 166 13.12 23.48 -2.46
C ARG A 166 14.53 23.57 -3.07
N ASP A 167 15.59 23.49 -2.27
CA ASP A 167 16.99 23.70 -2.65
C ASP A 167 17.90 22.58 -2.09
N ILE A 168 17.68 21.34 -2.54
CA ILE A 168 18.50 20.19 -2.14
C ILE A 168 19.67 20.05 -3.11
N ARG A 169 20.90 20.04 -2.57
CA ARG A 169 22.13 19.80 -3.35
C ARG A 169 22.87 18.56 -2.85
N LEU A 170 23.53 17.86 -3.77
CA LEU A 170 24.41 16.74 -3.46
C LEU A 170 25.83 17.28 -3.21
N VAL A 171 26.43 16.93 -2.08
CA VAL A 171 27.75 17.40 -1.63
C VAL A 171 28.61 16.18 -1.26
N THR A 172 29.88 16.22 -1.60
CA THR A 172 30.87 15.23 -1.15
C THR A 172 31.39 15.63 0.23
N LEU A 173 31.32 14.73 1.22
CA LEU A 173 31.70 15.02 2.60
C LEU A 173 33.22 14.95 2.85
N ARG A 174 33.90 14.04 2.15
CA ARG A 174 35.37 13.94 2.09
C ARG A 174 35.81 13.30 0.78
N ASP A 175 37.04 13.57 0.33
CA ASP A 175 37.58 13.00 -0.91
C ASP A 175 38.00 11.53 -0.76
N THR A 176 38.33 11.09 0.46
CA THR A 176 38.77 9.70 0.72
C THR A 176 37.60 8.72 0.56
N PRO A 177 37.71 7.70 -0.31
CA PRO A 177 36.66 6.70 -0.49
C PRO A 177 36.42 5.85 0.76
N MET A 178 35.17 5.42 0.96
CA MET A 178 34.80 4.47 2.02
C MET A 178 35.41 3.09 1.74
N THR A 179 35.90 2.45 2.80
CA THR A 179 36.38 1.06 2.75
C THR A 179 35.30 0.07 3.19
N GLU A 180 35.38 -1.19 2.75
CA GLU A 180 34.46 -2.23 3.21
C GLU A 180 34.55 -2.41 4.74
N TYR A 181 35.76 -2.33 5.31
CA TYR A 181 35.97 -2.46 6.75
C TYR A 181 35.26 -1.35 7.55
N GLU A 182 35.39 -0.10 7.10
CA GLU A 182 34.74 1.06 7.72
C GLU A 182 33.22 0.92 7.68
N LEU A 183 32.65 0.59 6.52
CA LEU A 183 31.21 0.37 6.37
C LEU A 183 30.71 -0.81 7.20
N ARG A 184 31.49 -1.90 7.30
CA ARG A 184 31.14 -3.06 8.12
C ARG A 184 31.08 -2.72 9.60
N SER A 185 32.06 -1.94 10.08
CA SER A 185 32.07 -1.45 11.46
C SER A 185 30.86 -0.55 11.74
N MET A 186 30.54 0.37 10.83
CA MET A 186 29.36 1.24 10.97
C MET A 186 28.06 0.43 10.97
N ALA A 187 27.89 -0.51 10.04
CA ALA A 187 26.69 -1.34 9.99
C ALA A 187 26.46 -2.14 11.28
N GLN A 188 27.52 -2.73 11.84
CA GLN A 188 27.44 -3.45 13.10
C GLN A 188 26.97 -2.53 14.24
N GLU A 189 27.58 -1.35 14.37
CA GLU A 189 27.18 -0.36 15.37
C GLU A 189 25.72 0.07 15.22
N LEU A 190 25.26 0.35 14.00
CA LEU A 190 23.88 0.76 13.72
C LEU A 190 22.89 -0.35 14.08
N LEU A 191 23.23 -1.60 13.82
CA LEU A 191 22.34 -2.73 14.12
C LEU A 191 22.32 -3.10 15.60
N GLU A 192 23.45 -2.96 16.29
CA GLU A 192 23.48 -3.06 17.75
C GLU A 192 22.64 -1.95 18.38
N ARG A 193 22.75 -0.71 17.86
CA ARG A 193 21.92 0.40 18.33
C ARG A 193 20.44 0.15 18.07
N ALA A 194 20.05 -0.25 16.86
CA ALA A 194 18.66 -0.51 16.50
C ALA A 194 17.98 -1.59 17.35
N LYS A 195 18.75 -2.48 18.02
CA LYS A 195 18.22 -3.49 18.94
C LYS A 195 18.13 -3.03 20.40
N ARG A 196 18.99 -2.08 20.79
CA ARG A 196 19.13 -1.61 22.18
C ARG A 196 18.35 -0.34 22.45
N ASP A 197 18.23 0.50 21.43
CA ASP A 197 17.54 1.78 21.49
C ASP A 197 16.03 1.53 21.68
N PRO A 198 15.37 2.16 22.67
CA PRO A 198 13.92 2.09 22.84
C PRO A 198 13.15 2.50 21.57
N ASP A 199 13.70 3.45 20.82
CA ASP A 199 13.15 3.97 19.56
C ASP A 199 13.80 3.30 18.34
N GLY A 200 14.49 2.18 18.57
CA GLY A 200 15.14 1.36 17.55
C GLY A 200 14.30 0.15 17.16
N PHE A 201 14.15 -0.11 15.87
CA PHE A 201 13.66 -1.40 15.40
C PHE A 201 14.15 -1.77 14.00
N ILE A 202 14.13 -3.07 13.69
CA ILE A 202 14.43 -3.60 12.37
C ILE A 202 13.13 -3.67 11.56
N GLU A 203 13.02 -2.84 10.52
CA GLU A 203 11.85 -2.77 9.63
C GLU A 203 11.84 -3.95 8.64
N LEU A 204 13.01 -4.25 8.06
CA LEU A 204 13.18 -5.29 7.07
C LEU A 204 14.54 -5.97 7.25
N GLU A 205 14.56 -7.30 7.31
CA GLU A 205 15.78 -8.08 7.14
C GLU A 205 15.57 -9.12 6.04
N ARG A 206 16.38 -9.03 4.98
CA ARG A 206 16.39 -9.94 3.84
C ARG A 206 17.84 -10.20 3.42
N ARG A 207 18.05 -11.23 2.60
CA ARG A 207 19.39 -11.60 2.12
C ARG A 207 20.02 -10.44 1.33
N GLY A 208 20.99 -9.77 1.94
CA GLY A 208 21.74 -8.67 1.33
C GLY A 208 21.18 -7.27 1.58
N ILE A 209 20.06 -7.12 2.29
CA ILE A 209 19.54 -5.80 2.68
C ILE A 209 18.87 -5.83 4.05
N THR A 210 19.22 -4.85 4.87
CA THR A 210 18.60 -4.61 6.18
C THR A 210 18.16 -3.15 6.24
N VAL A 211 16.92 -2.90 6.64
CA VAL A 211 16.40 -1.56 6.90
C VAL A 211 16.07 -1.45 8.38
N VAL A 212 16.66 -0.47 9.04
CA VAL A 212 16.46 -0.19 10.46
C VAL A 212 16.07 1.27 10.68
N GLN A 213 15.36 1.49 11.77
CA GLN A 213 15.03 2.80 12.28
C GLN A 213 15.70 2.97 13.64
N ILE A 214 16.30 4.14 13.87
CA ILE A 214 16.93 4.52 15.14
C ILE A 214 16.52 5.95 15.45
N GLY A 215 15.63 6.13 16.41
CA GLY A 215 14.98 7.43 16.63
C GLY A 215 14.32 7.92 15.34
N SER A 216 14.67 9.15 14.92
CA SER A 216 14.17 9.71 13.65
C SER A 216 14.95 9.25 12.42
N LEU A 217 16.06 8.52 12.54
CA LEU A 217 16.89 8.14 11.40
C LEU A 217 16.39 6.84 10.77
N ARG A 218 16.17 6.87 9.45
CA ARG A 218 15.90 5.66 8.65
C ARG A 218 17.16 5.24 7.92
N ILE A 219 17.60 4.01 8.15
CA ILE A 219 18.89 3.50 7.72
C ILE A 219 18.68 2.26 6.87
N SER A 220 19.22 2.27 5.65
CA SER A 220 19.29 1.11 4.77
C SER A 220 20.74 0.64 4.65
N ILE A 221 20.98 -0.64 4.91
CA ILE A 221 22.27 -1.31 4.84
C ILE A 221 22.17 -2.37 3.75
N ALA A 222 22.83 -2.14 2.62
CA ALA A 222 22.89 -3.06 1.49
C ALA A 222 24.28 -3.70 1.36
N ARG A 223 24.30 -4.98 1.00
CA ARG A 223 25.51 -5.77 0.78
C ARG A 223 25.28 -6.86 -0.28
N ARG A 224 26.36 -7.50 -0.71
CA ARG A 224 26.30 -8.68 -1.58
C ARG A 224 25.44 -9.79 -0.94
N PRO A 225 24.59 -10.49 -1.72
CA PRO A 225 24.48 -10.46 -3.18
C PRO A 225 23.51 -9.40 -3.74
N PHE A 226 22.85 -8.61 -2.89
CA PHE A 226 21.82 -7.65 -3.33
C PHE A 226 22.44 -6.41 -4.00
N SER A 227 23.58 -5.94 -3.50
CA SER A 227 24.37 -4.84 -4.08
C SER A 227 25.75 -5.32 -4.57
N ASP A 228 26.42 -4.48 -5.36
CA ASP A 228 27.76 -4.70 -5.91
C ASP A 228 28.89 -4.54 -4.88
N GLY A 229 28.65 -3.77 -3.82
CA GLY A 229 29.51 -3.58 -2.67
C GLY A 229 28.69 -3.17 -1.45
N MET A 230 29.35 -2.95 -0.31
CA MET A 230 28.65 -2.50 0.89
C MET A 230 28.18 -1.04 0.73
N GLU A 231 26.95 -0.76 1.15
CA GLU A 231 26.34 0.57 1.08
C GLU A 231 25.47 0.82 2.31
N ILE A 232 25.61 2.01 2.91
CA ILE A 232 24.76 2.49 4.00
C ILE A 232 24.14 3.81 3.55
N THR A 233 22.82 3.88 3.52
CA THR A 233 22.07 5.12 3.27
C THR A 233 21.28 5.47 4.51
N VAL A 234 21.44 6.69 5.02
CA VAL A 234 20.70 7.20 6.18
C VAL A 234 19.90 8.42 5.74
N VAL A 235 18.64 8.48 6.14
CA VAL A 235 17.72 9.57 5.83
C VAL A 235 17.14 10.11 7.14
N ARG A 236 17.20 11.43 7.31
CA ARG A 236 16.47 12.18 8.33
C ARG A 236 15.18 12.71 7.70
N PRO A 237 14.00 12.45 8.26
CA PRO A 237 12.77 13.07 7.80
C PRO A 237 12.88 14.58 8.01
N LEU A 238 12.72 15.34 6.93
CA LEU A 238 12.50 16.78 7.08
C LEU A 238 11.05 16.98 7.47
N VAL A 239 10.85 17.83 8.47
CA VAL A 239 9.67 18.66 8.69
C VAL A 239 8.75 18.19 9.83
N ASP A 240 8.95 18.81 10.99
CA ASP A 240 7.88 19.09 11.95
C ASP A 240 7.15 20.36 11.48
N LEU A 241 6.12 20.19 10.65
CA LEU A 241 5.15 21.27 10.38
C LEU A 241 4.09 21.20 11.46
N ALA A 242 3.75 22.33 12.07
CA ALA A 242 2.56 22.41 12.89
C ALA A 242 1.34 22.54 11.98
N LEU A 243 0.18 22.04 12.42
CA LEU A 243 -1.05 22.21 11.66
C LEU A 243 -1.36 23.70 11.39
N ASP A 244 -0.98 24.60 12.31
CA ASP A 244 -1.17 26.05 12.21
C ASP A 244 -0.35 26.73 11.10
N ASP A 245 0.67 26.06 10.56
CA ASP A 245 1.45 26.58 9.44
C ASP A 245 0.68 26.52 8.11
N TYR A 246 -0.44 25.80 8.08
CA TYR A 246 -1.28 25.67 6.90
C TYR A 246 -2.35 26.76 6.83
N SER A 247 -2.53 27.37 5.65
CA SER A 247 -3.47 28.49 5.44
C SER A 247 -4.94 28.17 5.78
N MET A 248 -5.37 26.91 5.60
CA MET A 248 -6.74 26.45 5.89
C MET A 248 -6.84 25.67 7.22
N ALA A 249 -5.88 25.85 8.13
CA ALA A 249 -5.88 25.16 9.41
C ALA A 249 -7.17 25.38 10.24
N PRO A 250 -7.71 26.61 10.38
CA PRO A 250 -8.93 26.83 11.17
C PRO A 250 -10.13 26.02 10.65
N GLU A 251 -10.28 25.93 9.34
CA GLU A 251 -11.32 25.19 8.64
C GLU A 251 -11.20 23.68 8.89
N ILE A 252 -9.98 23.15 8.92
CA ILE A 252 -9.73 21.73 9.19
C ILE A 252 -9.97 21.41 10.67
N LYS A 253 -9.43 22.24 11.58
CA LYS A 253 -9.60 22.10 13.03
C LYS A 253 -11.08 22.06 13.41
N LYS A 254 -11.89 22.96 12.86
CA LYS A 254 -13.34 23.00 13.10
C LYS A 254 -14.06 21.71 12.67
N ARG A 255 -13.64 21.10 11.56
CA ARG A 255 -14.26 19.87 11.04
C ARG A 255 -13.90 18.66 11.90
N ILE A 256 -12.61 18.51 12.18
CA ILE A 256 -12.08 17.32 12.84
C ILE A 256 -12.42 17.28 14.34
N LEU A 257 -12.52 18.44 15.01
CA LEU A 257 -13.03 18.49 16.38
C LEU A 257 -14.56 18.29 16.47
N GLY A 258 -15.26 18.52 15.37
CA GLY A 258 -16.73 18.42 15.29
C GLY A 258 -17.21 17.00 14.98
N ASN A 259 -18.36 16.94 14.27
CA ASN A 259 -18.97 15.68 13.86
C ASN A 259 -18.38 15.09 12.56
N ARG A 260 -17.46 15.83 11.90
CA ARG A 260 -16.86 15.45 10.61
C ARG A 260 -15.56 14.69 10.86
N ARG A 261 -15.70 13.46 11.38
CA ARG A 261 -14.58 12.60 11.80
C ARG A 261 -14.07 11.65 10.71
N GLY A 262 -14.38 11.89 9.44
CA GLY A 262 -14.01 11.01 8.32
C GLY A 262 -13.25 11.80 7.28
N VAL A 263 -11.93 11.88 7.47
CA VAL A 263 -11.05 12.76 6.70
C VAL A 263 -10.18 11.93 5.77
N LEU A 264 -10.13 12.32 4.49
CA LEU A 264 -9.12 11.82 3.56
C LEU A 264 -8.14 12.92 3.20
N ILE A 265 -6.86 12.59 3.16
CA ILE A 265 -5.80 13.43 2.63
C ILE A 265 -5.39 12.85 1.28
N ALA A 266 -5.71 13.57 0.21
CA ALA A 266 -5.45 13.16 -1.17
C ALA A 266 -4.42 14.08 -1.84
N GLY A 267 -3.69 13.55 -2.82
CA GLY A 267 -2.69 14.32 -3.56
C GLY A 267 -1.58 13.45 -4.16
N PRO A 268 -0.79 13.99 -5.10
CA PRO A 268 0.25 13.24 -5.78
C PRO A 268 1.31 12.70 -4.80
N PRO A 269 2.09 11.68 -5.20
CA PRO A 269 3.27 11.26 -4.44
C PRO A 269 4.20 12.44 -4.16
N GLY A 270 4.78 12.50 -2.95
CA GLY A 270 5.66 13.59 -2.54
C GLY A 270 4.97 14.94 -2.27
N ALA A 271 3.63 15.00 -2.25
CA ALA A 271 2.92 16.26 -2.02
C ALA A 271 2.94 16.78 -0.56
N GLY A 272 3.50 16.05 0.40
CA GLY A 272 3.48 16.42 1.83
C GLY A 272 2.25 15.92 2.61
N LYS A 273 1.60 14.85 2.14
CA LYS A 273 0.38 14.28 2.78
C LYS A 273 0.66 13.67 4.15
N THR A 274 1.70 12.83 4.24
CA THR A 274 2.14 12.20 5.49
C THR A 274 2.50 13.26 6.53
N THR A 275 3.17 14.34 6.13
CA THR A 275 3.47 15.48 7.00
C THR A 275 2.20 16.16 7.55
N LEU A 276 1.17 16.34 6.71
CA LEU A 276 -0.12 16.85 7.17
C LEU A 276 -0.84 15.84 8.09
N ALA A 277 -0.76 14.54 7.78
CA ALA A 277 -1.34 13.48 8.61
C ALA A 277 -0.70 13.46 10.01
N GLN A 278 0.62 13.60 10.09
CA GLN A 278 1.38 13.77 11.31
C GLN A 278 0.94 15.00 12.10
N SER A 279 0.85 16.16 11.43
CA SER A 279 0.39 17.42 12.03
C SER A 279 -1.02 17.29 12.63
N LEU A 280 -1.91 16.57 11.93
CA LEU A 280 -3.27 16.28 12.38
C LEU A 280 -3.29 15.32 13.57
N ALA A 281 -2.44 14.29 13.56
CA ALA A 281 -2.31 13.33 14.65
C ALA A 281 -1.93 14.05 15.95
N THR A 282 -0.86 14.86 15.91
CA THR A 282 -0.39 15.65 17.05
C THR A 282 -1.46 16.64 17.52
N PHE A 283 -2.07 17.39 16.60
CA PHE A 283 -3.13 18.33 16.94
C PHE A 283 -4.31 17.66 17.67
N LEU A 284 -4.76 16.49 17.19
CA LEU A 284 -5.86 15.76 17.82
C LEU A 284 -5.48 15.28 19.22
N ALA A 285 -4.27 14.76 19.38
CA ALA A 285 -3.81 14.27 20.68
C ALA A 285 -3.64 15.41 21.70
N ASP A 286 -3.18 16.59 21.25
CA ASP A 286 -3.14 17.83 22.05
C ASP A 286 -4.54 18.33 22.46
N HIS A 287 -5.61 17.83 21.83
CA HIS A 287 -7.01 18.14 22.15
C HIS A 287 -7.71 16.99 22.88
N ASP A 288 -6.96 16.25 23.70
CA ASP A 288 -7.45 15.17 24.58
C ASP A 288 -8.09 13.97 23.87
N PHE A 289 -7.80 13.77 22.58
CA PHE A 289 -8.22 12.54 21.87
C PHE A 289 -7.18 11.43 21.98
N ILE A 290 -7.62 10.20 22.15
CA ILE A 290 -6.77 9.02 22.06
C ILE A 290 -6.53 8.71 20.58
N VAL A 291 -5.35 9.08 20.08
CA VAL A 291 -4.93 8.86 18.69
C VAL A 291 -4.03 7.63 18.59
N LYS A 292 -4.27 6.82 17.55
CA LYS A 292 -3.40 5.70 17.15
C LYS A 292 -3.07 5.83 15.66
N THR A 293 -1.92 5.32 15.22
CA THR A 293 -1.60 5.26 13.78
C THR A 293 -1.58 3.82 13.28
N MET A 294 -1.86 3.66 12.00
CA MET A 294 -1.72 2.42 11.23
C MET A 294 -0.88 2.73 9.99
N GLU A 295 0.30 2.12 9.90
CA GLU A 295 1.27 2.45 8.87
C GLU A 295 2.30 1.33 8.66
N ALA A 296 2.64 1.08 7.40
CA ALA A 296 3.65 0.11 7.00
C ALA A 296 4.51 0.70 5.89
N PRO A 297 5.70 1.23 6.21
CA PRO A 297 6.37 1.22 7.53
C PRO A 297 5.91 2.33 8.48
N ARG A 298 6.46 2.34 9.71
CA ARG A 298 6.19 3.36 10.75
C ARG A 298 7.01 4.64 10.52
N ASP A 299 6.62 5.40 9.50
CA ASP A 299 7.34 6.59 9.04
C ASP A 299 6.85 7.89 9.72
N LEU A 300 5.62 7.95 10.26
CA LEU A 300 5.10 9.14 10.96
C LEU A 300 5.94 9.49 12.19
N GLN A 301 6.25 10.77 12.37
CA GLN A 301 6.97 11.26 13.56
C GLN A 301 5.97 11.90 14.53
N VAL A 302 5.48 11.12 15.49
CA VAL A 302 4.44 11.57 16.43
C VAL A 302 4.93 11.49 17.88
N PRO A 303 4.38 12.31 18.81
CA PRO A 303 4.76 12.22 20.22
C PRO A 303 4.45 10.85 20.84
N ASP A 304 5.22 10.44 21.85
CA ASP A 304 5.15 9.12 22.51
C ASP A 304 3.76 8.70 23.01
N HIS A 305 2.89 9.66 23.32
CA HIS A 305 1.53 9.36 23.78
C HIS A 305 0.61 8.88 22.63
N ILE A 306 1.02 9.06 21.37
CA ILE A 306 0.38 8.48 20.18
C ILE A 306 1.05 7.15 19.87
N THR A 307 0.29 6.05 19.94
CA THR A 307 0.86 4.72 19.66
C THR A 307 0.77 4.40 18.18
N GLN A 308 1.89 3.96 17.61
CA GLN A 308 1.98 3.60 16.20
C GLN A 308 1.94 2.08 16.00
N TYR A 309 0.96 1.61 15.22
CA TYR A 309 0.83 0.20 14.87
C TYR A 309 1.26 -0.05 13.43
N THR A 310 1.93 -1.18 13.24
CA THR A 310 2.19 -1.73 11.91
C THR A 310 1.30 -2.93 11.63
N ALA A 311 1.52 -3.61 10.51
CA ALA A 311 0.76 -4.78 10.11
C ALA A 311 0.94 -5.93 11.12
N LEU A 312 -0.13 -6.26 11.86
CA LEU A 312 -0.17 -7.37 12.78
C LEU A 312 -0.23 -8.68 11.99
N GLU A 313 0.69 -9.60 12.26
CA GLU A 313 0.86 -10.84 11.48
C GLU A 313 0.99 -10.59 9.95
N GLY A 314 1.49 -9.41 9.56
CA GLY A 314 1.67 -9.03 8.16
C GLY A 314 0.42 -8.48 7.45
N SER A 315 -0.71 -8.31 8.15
CA SER A 315 -1.92 -7.66 7.61
C SER A 315 -2.33 -6.42 8.39
N MET A 316 -2.73 -5.36 7.68
CA MET A 316 -3.36 -4.18 8.29
C MET A 316 -4.79 -4.46 8.76
N ALA A 317 -5.48 -5.42 8.15
CA ALA A 317 -6.81 -5.80 8.60
C ALA A 317 -6.79 -6.39 10.01
N ASN A 318 -5.80 -7.23 10.33
CA ASN A 318 -5.62 -7.79 11.68
C ASN A 318 -5.36 -6.67 12.70
N THR A 319 -4.58 -5.65 12.33
CA THR A 319 -4.38 -4.46 13.17
C THR A 319 -5.70 -3.71 13.40
N ALA A 320 -6.51 -3.55 12.35
CA ALA A 320 -7.82 -2.90 12.48
C ALA A 320 -8.80 -3.70 13.36
N GLU A 321 -8.83 -5.03 13.25
CA GLU A 321 -9.63 -5.89 14.12
C GLU A 321 -9.27 -5.71 15.59
N ALA A 322 -7.97 -5.64 15.91
CA ALA A 322 -7.51 -5.34 17.25
C ALA A 322 -7.96 -3.93 17.70
N LEU A 323 -7.84 -2.93 16.83
CA LEU A 323 -8.23 -1.55 17.15
C LEU A 323 -9.75 -1.39 17.33
N LEU A 324 -10.58 -2.18 16.67
CA LEU A 324 -12.03 -2.22 16.90
C LEU A 324 -12.40 -2.66 18.33
N LEU A 325 -11.52 -3.43 18.99
CA LEU A 325 -11.67 -3.81 20.40
C LEU A 325 -11.14 -2.72 21.35
N VAL A 326 -10.04 -2.06 20.98
CA VAL A 326 -9.43 -0.98 21.77
C VAL A 326 -10.29 0.29 21.74
N ARG A 327 -10.91 0.58 20.59
CA ARG A 327 -11.76 1.76 20.33
C ARG A 327 -11.07 3.10 20.65
N PRO A 328 -9.95 3.43 20.01
CA PRO A 328 -9.40 4.78 20.10
C PRO A 328 -10.38 5.82 19.51
N ASP A 329 -10.21 7.09 19.88
CA ASP A 329 -11.03 8.17 19.34
C ASP A 329 -10.73 8.42 17.85
N TYR A 330 -9.44 8.35 17.49
CA TYR A 330 -8.96 8.57 16.14
C TYR A 330 -7.91 7.55 15.72
N VAL A 331 -7.98 7.14 14.45
CA VAL A 331 -6.94 6.37 13.79
C VAL A 331 -6.46 7.09 12.53
N ILE A 332 -5.15 7.32 12.48
CA ILE A 332 -4.44 7.83 11.30
C ILE A 332 -3.97 6.63 10.49
N PHE A 333 -4.56 6.40 9.33
CA PHE A 333 -4.17 5.33 8.43
C PHE A 333 -3.32 5.93 7.30
N ASP A 334 -1.99 5.85 7.46
CA ASP A 334 -1.07 6.33 6.44
C ASP A 334 -0.97 5.33 5.30
N GLU A 335 -1.16 5.84 4.09
CA GLU A 335 -1.17 5.13 2.81
C GLU A 335 -2.20 3.99 2.63
N LEU A 336 -3.43 4.36 2.26
CA LEU A 336 -4.41 3.42 1.70
C LEU A 336 -4.00 3.03 0.27
N ARG A 337 -3.58 1.78 0.06
CA ARG A 337 -3.04 1.29 -1.23
C ARG A 337 -3.78 0.08 -1.76
N LYS A 338 -3.97 -0.95 -0.93
CA LYS A 338 -4.59 -2.22 -1.28
C LYS A 338 -6.09 -2.10 -1.19
N SER A 339 -6.81 -3.01 -1.89
CA SER A 339 -8.27 -3.00 -1.85
C SER A 339 -8.84 -3.19 -0.44
N GLU A 340 -8.19 -4.03 0.37
CA GLU A 340 -8.56 -4.28 1.76
C GLU A 340 -8.46 -3.02 2.63
N ASP A 341 -7.47 -2.15 2.40
CA ASP A 341 -7.27 -0.93 3.19
C ASP A 341 -8.49 0.01 3.12
N PHE A 342 -9.14 0.12 1.95
CA PHE A 342 -10.34 0.94 1.78
C PHE A 342 -11.53 0.39 2.55
N SER A 343 -11.71 -0.93 2.57
CA SER A 343 -12.75 -1.60 3.35
C SER A 343 -12.49 -1.44 4.84
N VAL A 344 -11.24 -1.64 5.28
CA VAL A 344 -10.81 -1.41 6.67
C VAL A 344 -11.12 0.03 7.11
N TYR A 345 -10.77 1.02 6.29
CA TYR A 345 -11.08 2.42 6.57
C TYR A 345 -12.59 2.64 6.77
N ALA A 346 -13.41 2.08 5.89
CA ALA A 346 -14.86 2.19 5.96
C ALA A 346 -15.43 1.53 7.22
N ASP A 347 -15.03 0.30 7.52
CA ASP A 347 -15.51 -0.47 8.68
C ASP A 347 -15.15 0.21 10.00
N MET A 348 -13.89 0.66 10.12
CA MET A 348 -13.41 1.41 11.27
C MET A 348 -14.21 2.69 11.50
N ARG A 349 -14.55 3.40 10.42
CA ARG A 349 -15.32 4.63 10.49
C ARG A 349 -16.80 4.38 10.83
N LEU A 350 -17.40 3.33 10.27
CA LEU A 350 -18.77 2.90 10.59
C LEU A 350 -18.90 2.42 12.05
N ALA A 351 -17.83 1.86 12.62
CA ALA A 351 -17.74 1.51 14.03
C ALA A 351 -17.67 2.74 14.97
N GLY A 352 -17.61 3.95 14.41
CA GLY A 352 -17.69 5.21 15.15
C GLY A 352 -16.36 5.89 15.43
N MET A 353 -15.23 5.26 15.10
CA MET A 353 -13.91 5.87 15.24
C MET A 353 -13.76 7.04 14.27
N GLY A 354 -12.99 8.05 14.68
CA GLY A 354 -12.52 9.08 13.76
C GLY A 354 -11.40 8.53 12.88
N MET A 355 -11.45 8.79 11.59
CA MET A 355 -10.47 8.27 10.64
C MET A 355 -9.83 9.41 9.86
N VAL A 356 -8.50 9.34 9.72
CA VAL A 356 -7.71 10.16 8.79
C VAL A 356 -6.98 9.21 7.86
N GLY A 357 -7.38 9.14 6.60
CA GLY A 357 -6.80 8.23 5.61
C GLY A 357 -5.96 8.97 4.59
N VAL A 358 -4.76 8.50 4.29
CA VAL A 358 -3.89 9.11 3.27
C VAL A 358 -3.98 8.33 1.96
N VAL A 359 -4.30 9.00 0.86
CA VAL A 359 -4.46 8.38 -0.47
C VAL A 359 -3.58 9.07 -1.51
N HIS A 360 -2.83 8.29 -2.29
CA HIS A 360 -2.13 8.81 -3.47
C HIS A 360 -3.08 8.89 -4.66
N ALA A 361 -3.40 10.11 -5.07
CA ALA A 361 -4.29 10.39 -6.19
C ALA A 361 -3.85 11.67 -6.89
N MET A 362 -3.86 11.68 -8.24
CA MET A 362 -3.57 12.89 -9.02
C MET A 362 -4.73 13.88 -8.95
N GLU A 363 -5.95 13.38 -8.79
CA GLU A 363 -7.15 14.19 -8.58
C GLU A 363 -8.05 13.57 -7.51
N VAL A 364 -8.94 14.36 -6.91
CA VAL A 364 -9.92 13.87 -5.91
C VAL A 364 -10.90 12.87 -6.53
N HIS A 365 -11.20 13.01 -7.82
CA HIS A 365 -11.97 12.05 -8.59
C HIS A 365 -11.41 10.61 -8.46
N ASP A 366 -10.10 10.44 -8.68
CA ASP A 366 -9.46 9.12 -8.62
C ASP A 366 -9.52 8.49 -7.23
N CYS A 367 -9.41 9.34 -6.20
CA CYS A 367 -9.55 8.91 -4.81
C CYS A 367 -10.95 8.36 -4.55
N LEU A 368 -11.99 9.10 -4.97
CA LEU A 368 -13.39 8.70 -4.81
C LEU A 368 -13.74 7.46 -5.64
N GLN A 369 -13.25 7.36 -6.87
CA GLN A 369 -13.45 6.19 -7.71
C GLN A 369 -12.95 4.92 -7.02
N ARG A 370 -11.75 4.95 -6.43
CA ARG A 370 -11.19 3.79 -5.72
C ARG A 370 -12.04 3.34 -4.54
N PHE A 371 -12.64 4.28 -3.81
CA PHE A 371 -13.59 3.95 -2.75
C PHE A 371 -14.88 3.35 -3.33
N CYS A 372 -15.44 3.93 -4.39
CA CYS A 372 -16.66 3.45 -5.04
C CYS A 372 -16.53 2.04 -5.62
N ASP A 373 -15.32 1.65 -6.06
CA ASP A 373 -15.05 0.30 -6.56
C ASP A 373 -15.12 -0.79 -5.48
N ARG A 374 -15.04 -0.39 -4.19
CA ARG A 374 -14.79 -1.31 -3.05
C ARG A 374 -15.86 -1.19 -1.96
N VAL A 375 -16.49 -0.04 -1.86
CA VAL A 375 -17.51 0.30 -0.86
C VAL A 375 -18.73 0.86 -1.58
N ASP A 376 -19.93 0.51 -1.11
CA ASP A 376 -21.15 1.07 -1.69
C ASP A 376 -21.13 2.60 -1.59
N TYR A 377 -21.39 3.28 -2.71
CA TYR A 377 -21.28 4.73 -2.76
C TYR A 377 -22.17 5.41 -1.73
N SER A 378 -23.35 4.86 -1.41
CA SER A 378 -24.33 5.48 -0.51
C SER A 378 -23.82 5.69 0.93
N VAL A 379 -22.83 4.90 1.36
CA VAL A 379 -22.23 5.07 2.70
C VAL A 379 -21.07 6.06 2.70
N LEU A 380 -20.58 6.49 1.53
CA LEU A 380 -19.42 7.41 1.43
C LEU A 380 -19.56 8.66 2.29
N PRO A 381 -20.70 9.38 2.36
CA PRO A 381 -20.78 10.60 3.16
C PRO A 381 -20.73 10.34 4.68
N GLN A 382 -21.03 9.10 5.09
CA GLN A 382 -20.93 8.67 6.49
C GLN A 382 -19.47 8.36 6.84
N ILE A 383 -18.73 7.75 5.90
CA ILE A 383 -17.34 7.36 6.10
C ILE A 383 -16.31 8.45 5.75
N ILE A 384 -16.62 9.29 4.78
CA ILE A 384 -15.78 10.35 4.25
C ILE A 384 -16.66 11.59 4.17
N ASN A 385 -16.43 12.52 5.09
CA ASN A 385 -17.14 13.79 5.13
C ASN A 385 -16.24 14.96 4.71
N THR A 386 -14.92 14.77 4.70
CA THR A 386 -13.97 15.81 4.31
C THR A 386 -12.81 15.20 3.52
N ILE A 387 -12.47 15.80 2.38
CA ILE A 387 -11.26 15.46 1.62
C ILE A 387 -10.38 16.70 1.54
N ILE A 388 -9.15 16.58 2.01
CA ILE A 388 -8.12 17.61 1.97
C ILE A 388 -7.18 17.28 0.81
N TYR A 389 -7.16 18.11 -0.21
CA TYR A 389 -6.31 17.93 -1.38
C TYR A 389 -5.02 18.74 -1.23
N VAL A 390 -3.87 18.05 -1.20
CA VAL A 390 -2.55 18.62 -0.92
C VAL A 390 -1.66 18.58 -2.15
N VAL A 391 -1.00 19.69 -2.46
CA VAL A 391 -0.06 19.82 -3.59
C VAL A 391 1.16 20.60 -3.14
N LYS A 392 2.37 20.06 -3.36
CA LYS A 392 3.66 20.72 -3.06
C LYS A 392 3.79 21.24 -1.61
N GLY A 393 3.23 20.51 -0.64
CA GLY A 393 3.29 20.85 0.78
C GLY A 393 2.21 21.84 1.24
N GLU A 394 1.31 22.26 0.36
CA GLU A 394 0.25 23.23 0.66
C GLU A 394 -1.13 22.58 0.46
N ILE A 395 -2.13 23.02 1.25
CA ILE A 395 -3.52 22.61 1.05
C ILE A 395 -4.07 23.39 -0.14
N ALA A 396 -4.35 22.70 -1.23
CA ALA A 396 -4.88 23.31 -2.44
C ALA A 396 -6.40 23.50 -2.37
N LYS A 397 -7.14 22.50 -1.87
CA LYS A 397 -8.60 22.53 -1.76
C LYS A 397 -9.09 21.64 -0.61
N ILE A 398 -10.27 21.96 -0.07
CA ILE A 398 -11.01 21.12 0.87
C ILE A 398 -12.37 20.82 0.25
N TYR A 399 -12.78 19.56 0.27
CA TYR A 399 -14.06 19.10 -0.25
C TYR A 399 -14.93 18.55 0.86
N ASP A 400 -16.23 18.81 0.76
CA ASP A 400 -17.25 18.24 1.62
C ASP A 400 -18.18 17.34 0.78
N LEU A 401 -18.57 16.19 1.34
CA LEU A 401 -19.47 15.22 0.70
C LEU A 401 -20.86 15.28 1.34
N GLU A 402 -21.89 15.30 0.51
CA GLU A 402 -23.28 15.35 0.96
C GLU A 402 -24.17 14.43 0.10
N LEU A 403 -25.01 13.61 0.75
CA LEU A 403 -26.04 12.84 0.06
C LEU A 403 -27.27 13.72 -0.16
N THR A 404 -27.75 13.80 -1.40
CA THR A 404 -28.97 14.51 -1.74
C THR A 404 -29.80 13.71 -2.76
N ILE A 405 -31.08 14.03 -2.89
CA ILE A 405 -31.96 13.45 -3.90
C ILE A 405 -32.15 14.50 -5.00
N LYS A 406 -31.58 14.26 -6.18
CA LYS A 406 -31.70 15.15 -7.33
C LYS A 406 -31.55 14.40 -8.66
N VAL A 407 -31.78 15.10 -9.76
CA VAL A 407 -31.41 14.62 -11.10
C VAL A 407 -29.91 14.90 -11.28
N PRO A 408 -29.08 13.88 -11.58
CA PRO A 408 -27.65 14.09 -11.84
C PRO A 408 -27.43 15.00 -13.04
N ALA A 409 -26.36 15.78 -13.02
CA ALA A 409 -25.96 16.59 -14.17
C ALA A 409 -25.64 15.70 -15.38
N GLY A 410 -25.85 16.20 -16.60
CA GLY A 410 -25.61 15.43 -17.83
C GLY A 410 -26.67 14.35 -18.15
N MET A 411 -27.69 14.17 -17.31
CA MET A 411 -28.83 13.30 -17.62
C MET A 411 -29.84 13.98 -18.55
N PRO A 412 -30.56 13.22 -19.39
CA PRO A 412 -31.66 13.74 -20.21
C PRO A 412 -32.77 14.38 -19.35
N GLY A 413 -33.51 15.34 -19.91
CA GLY A 413 -34.48 16.16 -19.17
C GLY A 413 -35.69 15.41 -18.58
N ASP A 414 -35.91 14.16 -18.97
CA ASP A 414 -36.91 13.23 -18.45
C ASP A 414 -36.38 12.29 -17.36
N ALA A 415 -35.11 12.44 -16.96
CA ALA A 415 -34.50 11.60 -15.94
C ALA A 415 -35.11 11.83 -14.54
N TYR A 416 -35.36 10.72 -13.83
CA TYR A 416 -35.89 10.75 -12.47
C TYR A 416 -34.85 11.13 -11.42
N ALA A 417 -35.31 11.82 -10.38
CA ALA A 417 -34.51 12.13 -9.20
C ALA A 417 -34.08 10.84 -8.49
N ARG A 418 -32.82 10.79 -8.09
CA ARG A 418 -32.20 9.63 -7.42
C ARG A 418 -31.23 10.07 -6.34
N PRO A 419 -30.75 9.16 -5.48
CA PRO A 419 -29.68 9.47 -4.53
C PRO A 419 -28.38 9.78 -5.27
N VAL A 420 -27.90 11.01 -5.11
CA VAL A 420 -26.64 11.53 -5.67
C VAL A 420 -25.80 12.07 -4.54
N ILE A 421 -24.53 11.68 -4.50
CA ILE A 421 -23.55 12.31 -3.63
C ILE A 421 -22.96 13.48 -4.37
N VAL A 422 -23.04 14.65 -3.76
CA VAL A 422 -22.49 15.88 -4.30
C VAL A 422 -21.23 16.22 -3.51
N VAL A 423 -20.12 16.34 -4.22
CA VAL A 423 -18.83 16.73 -3.66
C VAL A 423 -18.61 18.20 -3.96
N ARG A 424 -18.57 19.02 -2.91
CA ARG A 424 -18.47 20.48 -3.03
C ARG A 424 -17.12 20.97 -2.56
N GLU A 425 -16.49 21.87 -3.32
CA GLU A 425 -15.31 22.60 -2.83
C GLU A 425 -15.75 23.61 -1.77
N HIS A 426 -15.04 23.65 -0.64
CA HIS A 426 -15.46 24.39 0.55
C HIS A 426 -15.56 25.89 0.32
N SER A 427 -14.55 26.48 -0.32
CA SER A 427 -14.39 27.93 -0.46
C SER A 427 -15.50 28.51 -1.35
N ARG A 428 -15.82 27.82 -2.45
CA ARG A 428 -16.84 28.24 -3.43
C ARG A 428 -18.24 27.67 -3.15
N ARG A 429 -18.33 26.57 -2.40
CA ARG A 429 -19.56 25.77 -2.18
C ARG A 429 -20.21 25.22 -3.45
N GLU A 430 -19.47 25.23 -4.56
CA GLU A 430 -19.91 24.71 -5.84
C GLU A 430 -19.70 23.20 -5.91
N PRO A 431 -20.64 22.46 -6.51
CA PRO A 431 -20.45 21.05 -6.78
C PRO A 431 -19.37 20.88 -7.87
N GLU A 432 -18.33 20.09 -7.60
CA GLU A 432 -17.29 19.76 -8.59
C GLU A 432 -17.40 18.29 -9.04
N ILE A 433 -17.98 17.39 -8.24
CA ILE A 433 -18.13 15.97 -8.59
C ILE A 433 -19.51 15.48 -8.11
N GLU A 434 -20.14 14.63 -8.92
CA GLU A 434 -21.35 13.88 -8.56
C GLU A 434 -21.10 12.38 -8.60
N ILE A 435 -21.60 11.64 -7.61
CA ILE A 435 -21.53 10.18 -7.58
C ILE A 435 -22.94 9.62 -7.50
N PHE A 436 -23.30 8.74 -8.43
CA PHE A 436 -24.63 8.14 -8.47
C PHE A 436 -24.62 6.81 -9.22
N ARG A 437 -25.68 6.02 -9.02
CA ARG A 437 -25.87 4.76 -9.74
C ARG A 437 -26.67 4.98 -11.03
N TYR A 438 -26.16 4.43 -12.13
CA TYR A 438 -26.81 4.40 -13.44
C TYR A 438 -26.62 3.01 -14.06
N GLU A 439 -27.72 2.39 -14.47
CA GLU A 439 -27.72 1.03 -15.07
C GLU A 439 -26.96 -0.03 -14.25
N GLY A 440 -27.00 0.09 -12.92
CA GLY A 440 -26.33 -0.84 -12.00
C GLY A 440 -24.87 -0.50 -11.71
N GLU A 441 -24.25 0.42 -12.46
CA GLU A 441 -22.88 0.87 -12.24
C GLU A 441 -22.84 2.18 -11.43
N THR A 442 -21.83 2.33 -10.58
CA THR A 442 -21.56 3.58 -9.87
C THR A 442 -20.72 4.48 -10.75
N LEU A 443 -21.25 5.64 -11.13
CA LEU A 443 -20.54 6.66 -11.89
C LEU A 443 -20.02 7.74 -10.95
N VAL A 444 -18.73 8.06 -11.06
CA VAL A 444 -18.10 9.24 -10.45
C VAL A 444 -17.90 10.25 -11.57
N MET A 445 -18.70 11.31 -11.58
CA MET A 445 -18.76 12.26 -12.70
C MET A 445 -18.24 13.63 -12.29
N PRO A 446 -17.10 14.09 -12.83
CA PRO A 446 -16.64 15.45 -12.64
C PRO A 446 -17.57 16.43 -13.38
N LEU A 447 -17.95 17.51 -12.71
CA LEU A 447 -18.72 18.60 -13.29
C LEU A 447 -17.76 19.59 -13.94
N ALA A 448 -17.83 19.73 -15.25
CA ALA A 448 -17.00 20.67 -15.99
C ALA A 448 -17.22 22.10 -15.48
N ARG A 449 -16.13 22.80 -15.13
CA ARG A 449 -16.18 24.26 -15.04
C ARG A 449 -16.15 24.86 -16.44
N SER A 450 -17.12 25.72 -16.73
CA SER A 450 -16.91 26.80 -17.69
C SER A 450 -15.73 27.64 -17.16
N ALA A 451 -14.58 27.58 -17.82
CA ALA A 451 -13.44 28.40 -17.46
C ALA A 451 -13.84 29.87 -17.53
N GLU A 452 -13.72 30.59 -16.41
CA GLU A 452 -13.76 32.05 -16.38
C GLU A 452 -12.59 32.57 -17.25
N GLU A 453 -12.91 33.14 -18.41
CA GLU A 453 -11.95 33.94 -19.15
C GLU A 453 -11.65 35.24 -18.36
N PRO A 454 -10.39 35.70 -18.31
CA PRO A 454 -10.05 36.95 -17.62
C PRO A 454 -10.74 38.13 -18.30
N VAL A 455 -11.43 38.94 -17.50
CA VAL A 455 -12.09 40.18 -17.93
C VAL A 455 -11.04 41.16 -18.48
N ALA A 456 -11.07 41.39 -19.79
CA ALA A 456 -10.54 42.62 -20.39
C ALA A 456 -11.65 43.70 -20.39
N PRO A 457 -11.33 44.98 -20.15
CA PRO A 457 -12.35 45.98 -19.84
C PRO A 457 -13.10 46.50 -21.08
N ALA A 458 -14.43 46.49 -20.94
CA ALA A 458 -15.46 47.37 -21.47
C ALA A 458 -15.34 47.92 -22.91
N SER A 459 -16.27 47.50 -23.78
CA SER A 459 -17.06 48.48 -24.56
C SER A 459 -18.45 47.94 -24.98
N ALA A 460 -19.44 48.81 -24.73
CA ALA A 460 -20.83 48.94 -25.20
C ALA A 460 -21.58 47.76 -25.88
N ALA A 461 -22.79 47.50 -25.35
CA ALA A 461 -23.85 46.67 -25.95
C ALA A 461 -24.42 47.26 -27.28
N PRO A 462 -25.12 46.46 -28.13
CA PRO A 462 -26.57 46.29 -27.91
C PRO A 462 -27.19 44.91 -28.27
N VAL A 463 -28.21 44.58 -27.48
CA VAL A 463 -29.47 43.79 -27.67
C VAL A 463 -29.66 42.91 -28.92
N GLY A 464 -30.00 41.62 -28.70
CA GLY A 464 -30.77 40.79 -29.65
C GLY A 464 -30.93 39.31 -29.26
N ALA A 465 -32.14 38.91 -28.86
CA ALA A 465 -32.84 37.58 -28.89
C ALA A 465 -32.13 36.26 -28.46
N PRO A 466 -32.86 35.30 -27.84
CA PRO A 466 -32.27 34.10 -27.25
C PRO A 466 -32.00 33.00 -28.29
N ALA A 467 -30.79 32.46 -28.30
CA ALA A 467 -30.39 31.30 -29.10
C ALA A 467 -30.26 30.04 -28.23
N GLU A 468 -30.58 28.91 -28.86
CA GLU A 468 -30.62 27.53 -28.38
C GLU A 468 -29.27 27.01 -27.82
N PRO A 469 -29.24 25.85 -27.12
CA PRO A 469 -28.07 25.41 -26.36
C PRO A 469 -26.87 25.15 -27.27
N GLU A 470 -25.75 25.82 -27.01
CA GLU A 470 -24.52 25.68 -27.80
C GLU A 470 -23.81 24.35 -27.49
N GLU A 471 -23.97 23.38 -28.39
CA GLU A 471 -23.00 22.31 -28.62
C GLU A 471 -21.67 22.92 -29.09
N ASN A 472 -20.54 22.48 -28.51
CA ASN A 472 -19.17 22.94 -28.80
C ASN A 472 -18.94 23.28 -30.29
N VAL A 473 -18.93 24.58 -30.61
CA VAL A 473 -18.78 25.11 -31.97
C VAL A 473 -17.45 24.66 -32.59
N SER A 474 -16.41 24.50 -31.78
CA SER A 474 -15.10 23.97 -32.19
C SER A 474 -15.17 22.52 -32.69
N TRP A 475 -15.94 21.67 -32.01
CA TRP A 475 -16.12 20.26 -32.37
C TRP A 475 -16.97 20.10 -33.62
N LYS A 476 -18.04 20.88 -33.79
CA LYS A 476 -18.82 20.89 -35.04
C LYS A 476 -18.01 21.35 -36.25
N VAL A 477 -17.09 22.29 -36.07
CA VAL A 477 -16.20 22.77 -37.14
C VAL A 477 -15.18 21.68 -37.50
N ALA A 478 -14.53 21.08 -36.49
CA ALA A 478 -13.61 19.96 -36.69
C ALA A 478 -14.30 18.73 -37.30
N GLU A 479 -15.50 18.40 -36.84
CA GLU A 479 -16.31 17.28 -37.33
C GLU A 479 -16.66 17.47 -38.82
N LYS A 480 -17.19 18.65 -39.20
CA LYS A 480 -17.50 18.97 -40.60
C LYS A 480 -16.26 18.95 -41.49
N GLU A 481 -15.12 19.36 -40.95
CA GLU A 481 -13.88 19.41 -41.72
C GLU A 481 -13.26 18.02 -41.94
N VAL A 482 -13.29 17.17 -40.91
CA VAL A 482 -12.93 15.74 -40.98
C VAL A 482 -13.88 15.01 -41.94
N GLN A 483 -15.18 15.26 -41.84
CA GLN A 483 -16.20 14.68 -42.72
C GLN A 483 -15.97 15.08 -44.20
N ARG A 484 -15.60 16.33 -44.45
CA ARG A 484 -15.30 16.85 -45.81
C ARG A 484 -14.05 16.22 -46.43
N GLU A 485 -12.98 16.02 -45.65
CA GLU A 485 -11.73 15.44 -46.17
C GLU A 485 -11.85 13.93 -46.37
N ILE A 486 -12.52 13.20 -45.47
CA ILE A 486 -12.72 11.75 -45.58
C ILE A 486 -13.82 11.40 -46.59
N GLY A 487 -14.84 12.26 -46.75
CA GLY A 487 -15.88 12.12 -47.75
C GLY A 487 -15.39 12.15 -49.20
N ARG A 488 -14.11 12.49 -49.46
CA ARG A 488 -13.48 12.34 -50.79
C ARG A 488 -13.12 10.90 -51.12
N TYR A 489 -13.09 10.02 -50.13
CA TYR A 489 -12.62 8.64 -50.25
C TYR A 489 -13.74 7.61 -50.09
N THR A 490 -14.97 8.04 -49.80
CA THR A 490 -16.14 7.17 -49.70
C THR A 490 -17.35 7.81 -50.37
N SER A 491 -18.18 6.97 -50.99
CA SER A 491 -19.46 7.38 -51.59
C SER A 491 -20.63 7.25 -50.61
N GLY A 492 -20.39 6.71 -49.41
CA GLY A 492 -21.38 6.47 -48.36
C GLY A 492 -21.37 7.55 -47.26
N PRO A 493 -22.29 7.46 -46.28
CA PRO A 493 -22.36 8.43 -45.20
C PRO A 493 -21.14 8.32 -44.28
N VAL A 494 -20.48 9.44 -44.00
CA VAL A 494 -19.34 9.54 -43.08
C VAL A 494 -19.85 10.01 -41.73
N GLU A 495 -19.62 9.20 -40.69
CA GLU A 495 -19.99 9.51 -39.31
C GLU A 495 -18.72 9.73 -38.48
N VAL A 496 -18.62 10.89 -37.82
CA VAL A 496 -17.41 11.33 -37.13
C VAL A 496 -17.73 11.49 -35.65
N CYS A 497 -16.99 10.79 -34.80
CA CYS A 497 -17.09 10.92 -33.35
C CYS A 497 -15.78 11.51 -32.80
N ILE A 498 -15.83 12.73 -32.29
CA ILE A 498 -14.67 13.34 -31.62
C ILE A 498 -14.58 12.75 -30.21
N ILE A 499 -13.46 12.11 -29.89
CA ILE A 499 -13.22 11.52 -28.56
C ILE A 499 -12.67 12.58 -27.61
N ASN A 500 -11.76 13.43 -28.10
CA ASN A 500 -11.19 14.58 -27.41
C ASN A 500 -10.56 15.54 -28.44
N ASP A 501 -10.01 16.66 -27.97
CA ASP A 501 -9.45 17.71 -28.84
C ASP A 501 -8.31 17.25 -29.78
N ASN A 502 -7.70 16.09 -29.51
CA ASN A 502 -6.58 15.55 -30.27
C ASN A 502 -6.90 14.24 -31.01
N LYS A 503 -8.12 13.68 -30.90
CA LYS A 503 -8.45 12.38 -31.48
C LYS A 503 -9.93 12.26 -31.91
N ALA A 504 -10.15 11.79 -33.14
CA ALA A 504 -11.47 11.49 -33.71
C ALA A 504 -11.52 10.06 -34.28
N VAL A 505 -12.67 9.41 -34.16
CA VAL A 505 -12.98 8.13 -34.82
C VAL A 505 -13.97 8.41 -35.94
N VAL A 506 -13.72 7.83 -37.12
CA VAL A 506 -14.52 8.06 -38.31
C VAL A 506 -14.98 6.73 -38.87
N TYR A 507 -16.29 6.59 -38.99
CA TYR A 507 -16.92 5.40 -39.54
C TYR A 507 -17.34 5.63 -40.99
N ILE A 508 -16.89 4.74 -41.87
CA ILE A 508 -17.22 4.74 -43.29
C ILE A 508 -17.56 3.33 -43.76
N GLU A 509 -18.14 3.21 -44.96
CA GLU A 509 -18.45 1.91 -45.56
C GLU A 509 -17.22 1.00 -45.62
N ASP A 510 -17.39 -0.26 -45.22
CA ASP A 510 -16.31 -1.25 -45.08
C ASP A 510 -15.43 -1.37 -46.34
N LYS A 511 -16.05 -1.26 -47.51
CA LYS A 511 -15.40 -1.30 -48.84
C LYS A 511 -14.45 -0.11 -49.11
N ASP A 512 -14.67 1.02 -48.44
CA ASP A 512 -13.96 2.28 -48.67
C ASP A 512 -12.84 2.53 -47.64
N VAL A 513 -12.82 1.78 -46.52
CA VAL A 513 -11.78 1.82 -45.48
C VAL A 513 -10.36 1.69 -46.03
N PRO A 514 -10.05 0.73 -46.93
CA PRO A 514 -8.69 0.59 -47.48
C PRO A 514 -8.25 1.79 -48.33
N ALA A 515 -9.20 2.44 -49.02
CA ALA A 515 -8.92 3.61 -49.86
C ALA A 515 -8.67 4.86 -49.03
N ALA A 516 -9.45 5.05 -47.95
CA ALA A 516 -9.29 6.15 -47.01
C ALA A 516 -7.97 6.08 -46.23
N ILE A 517 -7.56 4.87 -45.80
CA ILE A 517 -6.26 4.65 -45.13
C ILE A 517 -5.09 4.80 -46.11
N GLY A 518 -5.22 4.26 -47.32
CA GLY A 518 -4.18 4.25 -48.35
C GLY A 518 -3.04 3.28 -48.06
N LYS A 519 -2.22 2.97 -49.09
CA LYS A 519 -1.09 2.03 -48.95
C LYS A 519 -0.10 2.51 -47.89
N GLY A 520 0.04 1.73 -46.81
CA GLY A 520 0.91 2.06 -45.67
C GLY A 520 0.43 3.24 -44.83
N GLY A 521 -0.88 3.56 -44.83
CA GLY A 521 -1.44 4.66 -44.03
C GLY A 521 -1.18 6.06 -44.60
N LYS A 522 -0.64 6.15 -45.82
CA LYS A 522 -0.18 7.43 -46.41
C LYS A 522 -1.30 8.46 -46.57
N ASN A 523 -2.54 8.04 -46.84
CA ASN A 523 -3.67 8.94 -47.03
C ASN A 523 -4.19 9.46 -45.68
N VAL A 524 -4.39 8.60 -44.69
CA VAL A 524 -4.77 9.01 -43.32
C VAL A 524 -3.72 9.92 -42.71
N SER A 525 -2.44 9.61 -42.84
CA SER A 525 -1.37 10.48 -42.32
C SER A 525 -1.34 11.87 -42.96
N ALA A 526 -1.68 11.99 -44.25
CA ALA A 526 -1.79 13.28 -44.91
C ALA A 526 -2.99 14.09 -44.40
N ILE A 527 -4.10 13.42 -44.09
CA ILE A 527 -5.30 14.06 -43.51
C ILE A 527 -5.00 14.51 -42.07
N VAL A 528 -4.38 13.66 -41.24
CA VAL A 528 -3.96 13.97 -39.86
C VAL A 528 -3.01 15.17 -39.83
N ASN A 529 -2.00 15.21 -40.71
CA ASN A 529 -1.06 16.33 -40.77
C ASN A 529 -1.71 17.65 -41.21
N LYS A 530 -2.80 17.58 -41.98
CA LYS A 530 -3.54 18.76 -42.45
C LYS A 530 -4.52 19.29 -41.40
N LEU A 531 -5.12 18.39 -40.62
CA LEU A 531 -6.18 18.73 -39.65
C LEU A 531 -5.65 18.86 -38.21
N GLY A 532 -4.44 18.39 -37.92
CA GLY A 532 -3.83 18.48 -36.58
C GLY A 532 -4.46 17.57 -35.52
N ILE A 533 -5.40 16.69 -35.91
CA ILE A 533 -6.14 15.77 -35.02
C ILE A 533 -5.86 14.34 -35.47
N GLY A 534 -5.63 13.42 -34.54
CA GLY A 534 -5.44 11.99 -34.82
C GLY A 534 -6.74 11.32 -35.26
N ILE A 535 -6.75 10.65 -36.41
CA ILE A 535 -7.95 10.07 -37.02
C ILE A 535 -7.84 8.55 -37.05
N ASP A 536 -8.82 7.87 -36.46
CA ASP A 536 -8.98 6.41 -36.49
C ASP A 536 -10.15 6.04 -37.40
N ILE A 537 -9.89 5.44 -38.56
CA ILE A 537 -10.93 5.09 -39.55
C ILE A 537 -11.40 3.66 -39.33
N ARG A 538 -12.71 3.46 -39.15
CA ARG A 538 -13.33 2.17 -38.87
C ARG A 538 -14.43 1.81 -39.86
N PRO A 539 -14.65 0.50 -40.10
CA PRO A 539 -15.77 0.02 -40.88
C PRO A 539 -17.11 0.29 -40.16
N ARG A 540 -18.13 0.65 -40.92
CA ARG A 540 -19.48 0.94 -40.40
C ARG A 540 -20.15 -0.31 -39.80
N SER A 541 -19.79 -1.51 -40.24
CA SER A 541 -20.28 -2.75 -39.64
C SER A 541 -19.99 -2.86 -38.14
N GLU A 542 -18.91 -2.24 -37.63
CA GLU A 542 -18.61 -2.18 -36.19
C GLU A 542 -19.61 -1.30 -35.40
N LEU A 543 -20.28 -0.37 -36.08
CA LEU A 543 -21.33 0.48 -35.52
C LEU A 543 -22.65 -0.31 -35.41
N GLU A 544 -22.92 -1.23 -36.34
CA GLU A 544 -24.14 -2.07 -36.35
C GLU A 544 -24.08 -3.25 -35.37
N VAL A 545 -22.88 -3.75 -35.03
CA VAL A 545 -22.66 -4.82 -34.02
C VAL A 545 -23.00 -4.35 -32.59
N ARG A 546 -23.25 -3.06 -32.36
CA ARG A 546 -23.68 -2.52 -31.05
C ARG A 546 -25.18 -2.65 -30.75
N LYS A 547 -25.99 -3.26 -31.61
CA LYS A 547 -27.33 -3.73 -31.22
C LYS A 547 -27.24 -5.18 -30.68
N PRO A 548 -27.67 -5.46 -29.44
CA PRO A 548 -27.53 -6.79 -28.86
C PRO A 548 -28.42 -7.78 -29.61
N VAL A 549 -27.80 -8.83 -30.15
CA VAL A 549 -28.51 -10.01 -30.64
C VAL A 549 -28.77 -10.91 -29.43
N GLU A 550 -30.05 -11.12 -29.12
CA GLU A 550 -30.54 -12.12 -28.18
C GLU A 550 -30.22 -13.53 -28.73
N GLU A 551 -29.39 -14.31 -28.04
CA GLU A 551 -29.31 -15.76 -28.25
C GLU A 551 -30.21 -16.46 -27.21
N GLU A 552 -31.39 -16.92 -27.63
CA GLU A 552 -32.21 -17.87 -26.90
C GLU A 552 -31.64 -19.30 -27.04
N MET A 553 -31.87 -20.20 -26.05
CA MET A 553 -32.60 -21.47 -26.28
C MET A 553 -32.76 -22.42 -25.07
N GLN A 554 -34.04 -22.77 -24.83
CA GLN A 554 -34.72 -24.07 -24.63
C GLN A 554 -34.51 -25.02 -23.42
N PHE A 555 -35.58 -25.79 -23.19
CA PHE A 555 -36.01 -26.47 -21.97
C PHE A 555 -35.53 -27.93 -21.86
N ALA A 556 -35.02 -28.29 -20.68
CA ALA A 556 -35.01 -29.68 -20.20
C ALA A 556 -35.55 -29.72 -18.77
N GLY A 557 -36.70 -30.38 -18.56
CA GLY A 557 -37.18 -30.70 -17.20
C GLY A 557 -38.04 -29.66 -16.46
N GLY A 558 -38.53 -28.63 -17.15
CA GLY A 558 -39.47 -27.64 -16.58
C GLY A 558 -38.84 -26.35 -16.06
N ILE A 559 -37.52 -26.18 -16.20
CA ILE A 559 -36.80 -24.99 -15.74
C ILE A 559 -36.14 -24.29 -16.94
N ARG A 560 -36.18 -22.96 -16.96
CA ARG A 560 -35.54 -22.14 -18.01
C ARG A 560 -34.12 -21.81 -17.58
N ILE A 561 -33.15 -22.08 -18.44
CA ILE A 561 -31.74 -21.72 -18.21
C ILE A 561 -31.32 -20.71 -19.28
N ARG A 562 -30.71 -19.60 -18.88
CA ARG A 562 -30.13 -18.60 -19.77
C ARG A 562 -28.61 -18.62 -19.61
N LEU A 563 -27.88 -18.74 -20.70
CA LEU A 563 -26.43 -18.61 -20.72
C LEU A 563 -26.03 -17.28 -21.32
N ASP A 564 -25.12 -16.60 -20.64
CA ASP A 564 -24.45 -15.39 -21.09
C ASP A 564 -22.93 -15.66 -21.19
N ARG A 565 -22.15 -14.71 -21.73
CA ARG A 565 -20.70 -14.83 -21.87
C ARG A 565 -19.99 -15.05 -20.53
N LYS A 566 -20.55 -14.55 -19.42
CA LYS A 566 -19.95 -14.61 -18.08
C LYS A 566 -20.75 -15.43 -17.04
N GLN A 567 -22.03 -15.70 -17.28
CA GLN A 567 -22.95 -16.24 -16.27
C GLN A 567 -23.92 -17.28 -16.84
N LEU A 568 -24.40 -18.17 -15.96
CA LEU A 568 -25.50 -19.09 -16.19
C LEU A 568 -26.61 -18.72 -15.20
N THR A 569 -27.80 -18.46 -15.71
CA THR A 569 -28.98 -18.07 -14.93
C THR A 569 -30.04 -19.17 -15.01
N ILE A 570 -30.52 -19.66 -13.87
CA ILE A 570 -31.65 -20.57 -13.77
C ILE A 570 -32.88 -19.76 -13.36
N ILE A 571 -33.92 -19.76 -14.18
CA ILE A 571 -35.14 -18.98 -13.98
C ILE A 571 -36.23 -19.90 -13.41
N SER A 572 -36.59 -19.68 -12.16
CA SER A 572 -37.67 -20.36 -11.40
C SER A 572 -38.53 -19.34 -10.63
N PRO A 573 -39.47 -18.67 -11.32
CA PRO A 573 -40.31 -17.61 -10.73
C PRO A 573 -41.19 -18.12 -9.58
N GLU A 574 -41.50 -19.41 -9.56
CA GLU A 574 -42.33 -20.08 -8.55
C GLU A 574 -41.65 -20.26 -7.18
N ASN A 575 -40.32 -20.10 -7.12
CA ASN A 575 -39.52 -20.30 -5.91
C ASN A 575 -38.88 -19.02 -5.34
N ARG A 576 -39.35 -17.83 -5.74
CA ARG A 576 -38.83 -16.52 -5.30
C ARG A 576 -38.62 -16.43 -3.79
N GLY A 577 -37.42 -16.03 -3.38
CA GLY A 577 -37.03 -15.87 -1.96
C GLY A 577 -36.94 -17.17 -1.16
N ARG A 578 -37.07 -18.34 -1.80
CA ARG A 578 -36.96 -19.65 -1.16
C ARG A 578 -35.61 -20.28 -1.43
N ILE A 579 -35.21 -21.13 -0.50
CA ILE A 579 -34.05 -22.01 -0.65
C ILE A 579 -34.52 -23.26 -1.41
N VAL A 580 -33.79 -23.63 -2.45
CA VAL A 580 -34.09 -24.78 -3.30
C VAL A 580 -32.86 -25.66 -3.46
N ASP A 581 -33.08 -26.97 -3.41
CA ASP A 581 -32.09 -27.98 -3.78
C ASP A 581 -32.20 -28.28 -5.28
N VAL A 582 -31.06 -28.22 -5.97
CA VAL A 582 -30.95 -28.46 -7.41
C VAL A 582 -30.45 -29.88 -7.65
N PHE A 583 -31.18 -30.64 -8.47
CA PHE A 583 -30.88 -32.03 -8.82
C PHE A 583 -30.73 -32.18 -10.34
N ALA A 584 -29.81 -33.06 -10.77
CA ALA A 584 -29.81 -33.63 -12.12
C ALA A 584 -30.22 -35.10 -12.02
N GLY A 585 -31.38 -35.45 -12.58
CA GLY A 585 -31.95 -36.79 -12.48
C GLY A 585 -32.27 -37.19 -11.03
N LYS A 586 -31.44 -38.07 -10.45
CA LYS A 586 -31.53 -38.53 -9.03
C LYS A 586 -30.39 -38.00 -8.16
N GLU A 587 -29.44 -37.28 -8.75
CA GLU A 587 -28.23 -36.81 -8.08
C GLU A 587 -28.41 -35.36 -7.60
N TYR A 588 -28.05 -35.09 -6.36
CA TYR A 588 -28.04 -33.75 -5.79
C TYR A 588 -26.81 -32.98 -6.28
N LEU A 589 -27.01 -31.76 -6.77
CA LEU A 589 -25.93 -30.91 -7.25
C LEU A 589 -25.53 -29.86 -6.20
N PHE A 590 -26.48 -29.01 -5.77
CA PHE A 590 -26.25 -27.94 -4.80
C PHE A 590 -27.56 -27.35 -4.28
N THR A 591 -27.49 -26.63 -3.16
CA THR A 591 -28.58 -25.80 -2.64
C THR A 591 -28.32 -24.34 -3.02
N ALA A 592 -29.35 -23.64 -3.48
CA ALA A 592 -29.27 -22.21 -3.77
C ALA A 592 -30.51 -21.45 -3.28
N THR A 593 -30.32 -20.17 -3.00
CA THR A 593 -31.44 -19.26 -2.70
C THR A 593 -31.86 -18.59 -4.00
N VAL A 594 -33.16 -18.65 -4.31
CA VAL A 594 -33.72 -17.96 -5.47
C VAL A 594 -33.92 -16.49 -5.12
N ASN A 595 -33.40 -15.58 -5.95
CA ASN A 595 -33.54 -14.15 -5.72
C ASN A 595 -35.01 -13.68 -5.85
N GLU A 596 -35.28 -12.40 -5.55
CA GLU A 596 -36.64 -11.83 -5.63
C GLU A 596 -37.21 -11.79 -7.06
N GLU A 597 -36.34 -11.80 -8.08
CA GLU A 597 -36.72 -11.82 -9.49
C GLU A 597 -37.14 -13.24 -9.94
N GLY A 598 -36.74 -14.27 -9.21
CA GLY A 598 -37.01 -15.68 -9.52
C GLY A 598 -35.81 -16.41 -10.12
N ASP A 599 -34.60 -15.87 -9.99
CA ASP A 599 -33.40 -16.34 -10.67
C ASP A 599 -32.35 -16.87 -9.69
N ILE A 600 -31.61 -17.88 -10.13
CA ILE A 600 -30.38 -18.38 -9.51
C ILE A 600 -29.23 -18.06 -10.45
N LEU A 601 -28.29 -17.24 -9.98
CA LEU A 601 -27.15 -16.78 -10.77
C LEU A 601 -25.90 -17.59 -10.42
N LEU A 602 -25.27 -18.17 -11.43
CA LEU A 602 -24.03 -18.92 -11.32
C LEU A 602 -22.99 -18.32 -12.25
N ALA A 603 -21.76 -18.10 -11.75
CA ALA A 603 -20.65 -17.74 -12.60
C ALA A 603 -20.33 -18.91 -13.56
N LYS A 604 -20.21 -18.63 -14.87
CA LYS A 604 -20.07 -19.68 -15.89
C LYS A 604 -18.82 -20.55 -15.69
N ASN A 605 -17.76 -20.01 -15.09
CA ASN A 605 -16.51 -20.70 -14.77
C ASN A 605 -16.56 -21.51 -13.45
N SER A 606 -17.65 -21.43 -12.69
CA SER A 606 -17.83 -22.25 -11.49
C SER A 606 -17.87 -23.73 -11.87
N THR A 607 -17.27 -24.59 -11.05
CA THR A 607 -17.31 -26.05 -11.20
C THR A 607 -18.75 -26.56 -11.27
N ILE A 608 -19.66 -25.95 -10.51
CA ILE A 608 -21.09 -26.26 -10.49
C ILE A 608 -21.76 -25.87 -11.82
N ALA A 609 -21.43 -24.70 -12.37
CA ALA A 609 -21.98 -24.25 -13.65
C ALA A 609 -21.46 -25.10 -14.82
N GLN A 610 -20.18 -25.47 -14.81
CA GLN A 610 -19.57 -26.37 -15.81
C GLN A 610 -20.19 -27.77 -15.77
N GLU A 611 -20.40 -28.33 -14.57
CA GLU A 611 -21.05 -29.64 -14.41
C GLU A 611 -22.52 -29.57 -14.86
N MET A 612 -23.25 -28.50 -14.54
CA MET A 612 -24.61 -28.30 -15.05
C MET A 612 -24.68 -28.21 -16.57
N ILE A 613 -23.78 -27.46 -17.21
CA ILE A 613 -23.72 -27.35 -18.67
C ILE A 613 -23.41 -28.72 -19.29
N LYS A 614 -22.52 -29.50 -18.66
CA LYS A 614 -22.18 -30.85 -19.09
C LYS A 614 -23.38 -31.80 -18.99
N ARG A 615 -24.05 -31.88 -17.83
CA ARG A 615 -25.24 -32.73 -17.63
C ARG A 615 -26.42 -32.32 -18.52
N TYR A 616 -26.57 -31.01 -18.77
CA TYR A 616 -27.54 -30.49 -19.74
C TYR A 616 -27.24 -30.96 -21.16
N ASN A 617 -25.97 -30.89 -21.60
CA ASN A 617 -25.55 -31.39 -22.92
C ASN A 617 -25.66 -32.92 -23.04
N GLU A 618 -25.58 -33.64 -21.93
CA GLU A 618 -25.80 -35.10 -21.84
C GLU A 618 -27.30 -35.45 -21.81
N GLY A 619 -28.20 -34.46 -21.79
CA GLY A 619 -29.66 -34.64 -21.84
C GLY A 619 -30.31 -34.99 -20.50
N GLU A 620 -29.61 -34.81 -19.37
CA GLU A 620 -30.16 -35.07 -18.05
C GLU A 620 -31.20 -34.03 -17.63
N THR A 621 -32.23 -34.48 -16.91
CA THR A 621 -33.33 -33.61 -16.47
C THR A 621 -32.95 -32.89 -15.18
N ILE A 622 -32.91 -31.55 -15.20
CA ILE A 622 -32.66 -30.73 -14.01
C ILE A 622 -33.98 -30.49 -13.27
N ARG A 623 -33.98 -30.56 -11.93
CA ARG A 623 -35.14 -30.33 -11.06
C ARG A 623 -34.77 -29.47 -9.86
N LEU A 624 -35.70 -28.63 -9.43
CA LEU A 624 -35.59 -27.83 -8.21
C LEU A 624 -36.58 -28.38 -7.18
N ARG A 625 -36.13 -28.54 -5.94
CA ARG A 625 -36.97 -28.93 -4.81
C ARG A 625 -36.86 -27.88 -3.71
N PRO A 626 -37.95 -27.21 -3.31
CA PRO A 626 -37.92 -26.32 -2.16
C PRO A 626 -37.51 -27.08 -0.91
N VAL A 627 -36.65 -26.47 -0.10
CA VAL A 627 -36.22 -26.97 1.21
C VAL A 627 -37.30 -26.71 2.26
#